data_AF-A0A8T4JVM0-F1
#
_entry.id   AF-A0A8T4JVM0-F1
#
_cell.length_a   1.000
_cell.length_b   1.000
_cell.length_c   1.000
_cell.angle_alpha   90.00
_cell.angle_beta   90.00
_cell.angle_gamma   90.00
#
_symmetry.space_group_name_H-M   'P 1'
#
loop_
_entity.id
_entity.type
_entity.pdbx_description
1 polymer ?
#
loop_
_entity_poly.entity_id
_entity_poly.type
_entity_poly.pdbx_seq_one_letter_code
_entity_poly.pdbx_strand_id
1 'polypeptide(L)'
;MFESGMYEYGLKTGDLSEQEIIKIIKKANSKIAKEINDSRIPKGLNMIKSTGPFGCSTPDAEPPEYDHIYCFRHRNSTLCLELYPNREKNGRVKFPDEEIIWNLYIWLWDGDYPPKLSEDDRIQEFGSRLMEELFRTLPCEKVLIKRYTPGEDRL
;
A
#
# COMPACT_ATOMS: atom_id res chain seq x y z
N MET A 1 -15.12 8.42 -1.72
CA MET A 1 -14.69 7.16 -2.36
C MET A 1 -13.43 7.43 -3.14
N PHE A 2 -12.33 6.72 -2.84
CA PHE A 2 -11.17 6.72 -3.73
C PHE A 2 -11.60 6.24 -5.11
N GLU A 3 -11.21 6.99 -6.14
CA GLU A 3 -11.33 6.54 -7.51
C GLU A 3 -10.48 5.29 -7.74
N SER A 4 -10.91 4.50 -8.69
CA SER A 4 -10.14 3.42 -9.25
C SER A 4 -8.93 3.93 -10.03
N GLY A 5 -7.92 3.07 -10.08
CA GLY A 5 -6.67 3.34 -10.76
C GLY A 5 -5.46 2.99 -9.92
N MET A 6 -4.32 3.43 -10.44
CA MET A 6 -3.00 3.17 -9.86
C MET A 6 -2.42 4.48 -9.34
N TYR A 7 -1.96 4.46 -8.10
CA TYR A 7 -1.48 5.63 -7.38
C TYR A 7 -0.20 5.29 -6.64
N GLU A 8 0.73 6.23 -6.59
CA GLU A 8 1.88 6.17 -5.69
C GLU A 8 1.86 7.39 -4.79
N TYR A 9 1.92 7.12 -3.48
CA TYR A 9 2.00 8.14 -2.46
C TYR A 9 3.33 8.03 -1.72
N GLY A 10 3.95 9.16 -1.45
CA GLY A 10 5.04 9.29 -0.50
C GLY A 10 4.47 9.47 0.91
N LEU A 11 5.05 8.77 1.88
CA LEU A 11 4.71 8.87 3.29
C LEU A 11 5.87 9.54 4.03
N LYS A 12 5.62 10.74 4.57
CA LYS A 12 6.54 11.42 5.49
C LYS A 12 6.24 10.94 6.90
N THR A 13 6.81 9.80 7.26
CA THR A 13 6.38 9.04 8.46
C THR A 13 6.88 9.64 9.77
N GLY A 14 7.85 10.57 9.73
CA GLY A 14 8.48 11.12 10.91
C GLY A 14 9.07 10.00 11.77
N ASP A 15 8.70 9.98 13.05
CA ASP A 15 9.18 8.98 14.02
C ASP A 15 8.42 7.64 13.99
N LEU A 16 7.43 7.46 13.11
CA LEU A 16 6.70 6.20 13.02
C LEU A 16 7.63 5.08 12.55
N SER A 17 7.79 4.07 13.40
CA SER A 17 8.54 2.87 13.05
C SER A 17 7.85 2.05 11.97
N GLU A 18 8.62 1.25 11.23
CA GLU A 18 8.11 0.26 10.28
C GLU A 18 7.00 -0.59 10.91
N GLN A 19 7.20 -1.09 12.14
CA GLN A 19 6.21 -1.93 12.82
C GLN A 19 4.90 -1.21 13.11
N GLU A 20 4.94 0.09 13.42
CA GLU A 20 3.73 0.88 13.67
C GLU A 20 2.94 1.11 12.39
N ILE A 21 3.61 1.43 11.27
CA ILE A 21 2.96 1.58 9.96
C ILE A 21 2.26 0.28 9.57
N ILE A 22 2.96 -0.86 9.67
CA ILE A 22 2.40 -2.17 9.34
C ILE A 22 1.23 -2.53 10.27
N LYS A 23 1.33 -2.20 11.57
CA LYS A 23 0.24 -2.42 12.53
C LYS A 23 -1.00 -1.60 12.19
N ILE A 24 -0.84 -0.36 11.75
CA ILE A 24 -1.96 0.49 11.31
C ILE A 24 -2.63 -0.11 10.07
N ILE A 25 -1.86 -0.50 9.05
CA ILE A 25 -2.41 -1.13 7.83
C ILE A 25 -3.19 -2.40 8.18
N LYS A 26 -2.63 -3.28 9.02
CA LYS A 26 -3.30 -4.52 9.46
C LYS A 26 -4.60 -4.25 10.23
N LYS A 27 -4.62 -3.21 11.06
CA LYS A 27 -5.82 -2.79 11.80
C LYS A 27 -6.91 -2.27 10.86
N ALA A 28 -6.55 -1.40 9.91
CA ALA A 28 -7.49 -0.88 8.91
C ALA A 28 -8.11 -2.02 8.09
N ASN A 29 -7.26 -2.95 7.62
CA ASN A 29 -7.70 -4.14 6.88
C ASN A 29 -8.67 -5.01 7.70
N SER A 30 -8.26 -5.35 8.93
CA SER A 30 -9.10 -6.16 9.83
C SER A 30 -10.44 -5.51 10.16
N LYS A 31 -10.48 -4.18 10.27
CA LYS A 31 -11.71 -3.43 10.52
C LYS A 31 -12.64 -3.49 9.31
N ILE A 32 -12.16 -3.12 8.12
CA ILE A 32 -13.00 -3.10 6.92
C ILE A 32 -13.46 -4.50 6.52
N ALA A 33 -12.61 -5.53 6.67
CA ALA A 33 -13.02 -6.92 6.45
C ALA A 33 -14.18 -7.34 7.37
N LYS A 34 -14.20 -6.87 8.63
CA LYS A 34 -15.31 -7.14 9.56
C LYS A 34 -16.57 -6.34 9.23
N GLU A 35 -16.43 -5.10 8.75
CA GLU A 35 -17.58 -4.25 8.40
C GLU A 35 -18.26 -4.69 7.10
N ILE A 36 -17.48 -5.14 6.11
CA ILE A 36 -18.01 -5.75 4.89
C ILE A 36 -18.59 -7.14 5.20
N ASN A 37 -17.94 -7.87 6.13
CA ASN A 37 -18.38 -9.19 6.62
C ASN A 37 -18.65 -10.21 5.50
N ASP A 38 -17.86 -10.16 4.43
CA ASP A 38 -17.97 -11.09 3.31
C ASP A 38 -17.08 -12.33 3.54
N SER A 39 -17.64 -13.52 3.36
CA SER A 39 -16.92 -14.79 3.59
C SER A 39 -15.78 -15.03 2.60
N ARG A 40 -15.79 -14.35 1.44
CA ARG A 40 -14.72 -14.42 0.42
C ARG A 40 -13.50 -13.59 0.79
N ILE A 41 -13.61 -12.71 1.79
CA ILE A 41 -12.52 -11.90 2.33
C ILE A 41 -12.09 -12.52 3.67
N PRO A 42 -10.91 -13.15 3.75
CA PRO A 42 -10.42 -13.70 5.00
C PRO A 42 -10.28 -12.60 6.07
N LYS A 43 -10.67 -12.94 7.31
CA LYS A 43 -10.45 -12.06 8.46
C LYS A 43 -8.96 -12.06 8.81
N GLY A 44 -8.38 -10.88 9.03
CA GLY A 44 -6.99 -10.75 9.49
C GLY A 44 -5.94 -11.00 8.39
N LEU A 45 -6.25 -10.66 7.13
CA LEU A 45 -5.26 -10.71 6.05
C LEU A 45 -4.01 -9.91 6.41
N ASN A 46 -2.86 -10.56 6.26
CA ASN A 46 -1.56 -9.98 6.52
C ASN A 46 -0.89 -9.53 5.22
N MET A 47 0.00 -8.54 5.34
CA MET A 47 0.94 -8.22 4.29
C MET A 47 2.02 -9.30 4.21
N ILE A 48 2.41 -9.66 2.99
CA ILE A 48 3.57 -10.50 2.71
C ILE A 48 4.80 -9.61 2.78
N LYS A 49 5.81 -10.02 3.53
CA LYS A 49 7.10 -9.33 3.65
C LYS A 49 8.13 -10.03 2.78
N SER A 50 8.88 -9.28 1.99
CA SER A 50 10.03 -9.77 1.23
C SER A 50 11.18 -8.77 1.28
N THR A 51 12.41 -9.23 1.15
CA THR A 51 13.55 -8.34 0.89
C THR A 51 13.45 -7.78 -0.52
N GLY A 52 13.49 -6.45 -0.61
CA GLY A 52 13.50 -5.70 -1.85
C GLY A 52 14.90 -5.65 -2.46
N PRO A 53 15.00 -5.35 -3.77
CA PRO A 53 16.27 -5.31 -4.49
C PRO A 53 17.02 -3.99 -4.24
N PHE A 54 16.90 -3.40 -3.05
CA PHE A 54 17.52 -2.10 -2.73
C PHE A 54 19.00 -2.33 -2.43
N GLY A 55 19.87 -1.98 -3.37
CA GLY A 55 21.32 -2.10 -3.22
C GLY A 55 21.92 -1.01 -2.33
N CYS A 56 23.25 -1.00 -2.26
CA CYS A 56 24.03 0.09 -1.67
C CYS A 56 24.44 1.09 -2.75
N SER A 57 24.45 2.39 -2.43
CA SER A 57 24.85 3.45 -3.37
C SER A 57 26.32 3.37 -3.79
N THR A 58 27.16 2.83 -2.90
CA THR A 58 28.58 2.52 -3.14
C THR A 58 28.94 1.23 -2.37
N PRO A 59 30.05 0.54 -2.72
CA PRO A 59 30.48 -0.68 -2.00
C PRO A 59 30.73 -0.49 -0.50
N ASP A 60 31.16 0.71 -0.11
CA ASP A 60 31.47 1.07 1.29
C ASP A 60 30.30 1.75 2.01
N ALA A 61 29.15 1.93 1.35
CA ALA A 61 28.00 2.56 1.99
C ALA A 61 27.40 1.65 3.06
N GLU A 62 26.91 2.27 4.14
CA GLU A 62 26.15 1.55 5.15
C GLU A 62 24.92 0.87 4.52
N PRO A 63 24.56 -0.34 5.00
CA PRO A 63 23.35 -1.00 4.56
C PRO A 63 22.12 -0.10 4.74
N PRO A 64 21.12 -0.22 3.87
CA PRO A 64 19.87 0.50 4.04
C PRO A 64 19.22 0.17 5.40
N GLU A 65 18.73 1.20 6.09
CA GLU A 65 17.95 1.03 7.34
C GLU A 65 16.73 0.12 7.12
N TYR A 66 16.11 0.25 5.94
CA TYR A 66 14.98 -0.55 5.50
C TYR A 66 15.25 -1.13 4.12
N ASP A 67 15.16 -2.45 3.98
CA ASP A 67 15.28 -3.15 2.71
C ASP A 67 14.02 -3.96 2.35
N HIS A 68 12.92 -3.80 3.08
CA HIS A 68 11.76 -4.67 2.98
C HIS A 68 10.63 -4.09 2.13
N ILE A 69 10.04 -4.92 1.27
CA ILE A 69 8.79 -4.63 0.58
C ILE A 69 7.67 -5.40 1.27
N TYR A 70 6.57 -4.70 1.54
CA TYR A 70 5.37 -5.25 2.10
C TYR A 70 4.25 -5.21 1.07
N CYS A 71 3.74 -6.37 0.67
CA CYS A 71 2.69 -6.50 -0.32
C CYS A 71 1.40 -7.04 0.30
N PHE A 72 0.29 -6.35 0.09
CA PHE A 72 -1.05 -6.88 0.27
C PHE A 72 -1.69 -7.08 -1.09
N ARG A 73 -1.97 -8.35 -1.42
CA ARG A 73 -2.72 -8.74 -2.61
C ARG A 73 -3.58 -9.93 -2.26
N HIS A 74 -4.88 -9.80 -2.47
CA HIS A 74 -5.82 -10.90 -2.22
C HIS A 74 -6.73 -11.09 -3.42
N ARG A 75 -7.00 -12.34 -3.79
CA ARG A 75 -7.78 -12.68 -4.99
C ARG A 75 -9.13 -11.98 -5.02
N ASN A 76 -9.86 -11.96 -3.91
CA ASN A 76 -11.19 -11.35 -3.86
C ASN A 76 -11.16 -9.90 -3.35
N SER A 77 -10.01 -9.20 -3.48
CA SER A 77 -9.89 -7.80 -3.08
C SER A 77 -9.82 -6.92 -4.32
N THR A 78 -10.55 -5.80 -4.29
CA THR A 78 -10.40 -4.70 -5.24
C THR A 78 -9.15 -3.85 -5.01
N LEU A 79 -8.26 -4.27 -4.09
CA LEU A 79 -7.05 -3.55 -3.73
C LEU A 79 -5.80 -4.44 -3.81
N CYS A 80 -4.77 -3.93 -4.47
CA CYS A 80 -3.38 -4.30 -4.25
C CYS A 80 -2.66 -3.11 -3.62
N LEU A 81 -1.83 -3.38 -2.62
CA LEU A 81 -1.05 -2.37 -1.92
C LEU A 81 0.38 -2.87 -1.76
N GLU A 82 1.34 -2.01 -2.09
CA GLU A 82 2.76 -2.26 -1.88
C GLU A 82 3.35 -1.09 -1.10
N LEU A 83 3.94 -1.38 0.05
CA LEU A 83 4.67 -0.43 0.88
C LEU A 83 6.15 -0.77 0.78
N TYR A 84 6.98 0.19 0.41
CA TYR A 84 8.42 0.01 0.23
C TYR A 84 9.22 1.27 0.59
N PRO A 85 10.49 1.16 0.97
CA PRO A 85 11.34 2.30 1.30
C PRO A 85 11.47 3.25 0.11
N ASN A 86 11.72 4.52 0.38
CA ASN A 86 12.04 5.53 -0.64
C ASN A 86 13.44 5.34 -1.26
N ARG A 87 13.69 4.16 -1.85
CA ARG A 87 15.00 3.75 -2.37
C ARG A 87 14.88 3.11 -3.75
N GLU A 88 15.87 3.35 -4.58
CA GLU A 88 16.07 2.69 -5.86
C GLU A 88 16.89 1.39 -5.74
N LYS A 89 16.94 0.60 -6.83
CA LYS A 89 17.76 -0.62 -6.90
C LYS A 89 19.25 -0.37 -6.70
N ASN A 90 19.72 0.82 -7.08
CA ASN A 90 21.10 1.26 -6.89
C ASN A 90 21.36 1.85 -5.49
N GLY A 91 20.38 1.80 -4.57
CA GLY A 91 20.51 2.31 -3.21
C GLY A 91 20.30 3.82 -3.02
N ARG A 92 20.11 4.58 -4.11
CA ARG A 92 19.82 6.02 -4.02
C ARG A 92 18.42 6.27 -3.50
N VAL A 93 18.23 7.43 -2.86
CA VAL A 93 16.90 7.89 -2.47
C VAL A 93 16.14 8.31 -3.73
N LYS A 94 14.93 7.79 -3.91
CA LYS A 94 14.12 8.02 -5.13
C LYS A 94 13.55 9.45 -5.18
N PHE A 95 13.02 9.93 -4.05
CA PHE A 95 12.52 11.31 -3.89
C PHE A 95 13.27 12.03 -2.76
N PRO A 96 14.46 12.60 -3.02
CA PRO A 96 15.34 13.12 -1.97
C PRO A 96 14.83 14.43 -1.34
N ASP A 97 14.11 15.25 -2.08
CA ASP A 97 13.69 16.60 -1.63
C ASP A 97 12.34 16.61 -0.89
N GLU A 98 11.69 15.46 -0.75
CA GLU A 98 10.31 15.35 -0.31
C GLU A 98 10.16 14.80 1.13
N GLU A 99 11.26 14.57 1.86
CA GLU A 99 11.25 13.96 3.22
C GLU A 99 10.47 12.63 3.29
N ILE A 100 10.29 11.96 2.15
CA ILE A 100 9.56 10.69 2.05
C ILE A 100 10.45 9.58 2.57
N ILE A 101 9.92 8.80 3.52
CA ILE A 101 10.60 7.64 4.08
C ILE A 101 10.10 6.36 3.40
N TRP A 102 8.78 6.26 3.20
CA TRP A 102 8.13 5.11 2.58
C TRP A 102 7.28 5.54 1.39
N ASN A 103 7.29 4.74 0.34
CA ASN A 103 6.36 4.83 -0.78
C ASN A 103 5.25 3.80 -0.60
N LEU A 104 4.02 4.22 -0.88
CA LEU A 104 2.81 3.43 -0.85
C LEU A 104 2.23 3.40 -2.26
N TYR A 105 2.47 2.30 -2.97
CA TYR A 105 1.83 2.04 -4.25
C TYR A 105 0.51 1.32 -4.04
N ILE A 106 -0.53 1.81 -4.71
CA ILE A 106 -1.90 1.36 -4.59
C ILE A 106 -2.42 1.09 -5.99
N TRP A 107 -3.03 -0.08 -6.15
CA TRP A 107 -3.83 -0.39 -7.32
C TRP A 107 -5.24 -0.75 -6.86
N LEU A 108 -6.18 0.14 -7.16
CA LEU A 108 -7.60 -0.08 -6.99
C LEU A 108 -8.17 -0.57 -8.32
N TRP A 109 -8.68 -1.79 -8.33
CA TRP A 109 -9.34 -2.36 -9.50
C TRP A 109 -10.67 -1.67 -9.77
N ASP A 110 -10.88 -1.35 -11.04
CA ASP A 110 -12.16 -0.93 -11.59
C ASP A 110 -13.14 -2.10 -11.76
N GLY A 111 -14.43 -1.75 -11.71
CA GLY A 111 -15.50 -2.56 -12.29
C GLY A 111 -16.05 -3.67 -11.40
N ASP A 112 -16.59 -4.70 -12.06
CA ASP A 112 -17.41 -5.74 -11.43
C ASP A 112 -16.63 -6.83 -10.69
N TYR A 113 -15.37 -6.56 -10.31
CA TYR A 113 -14.51 -7.53 -9.65
C TYR A 113 -14.40 -7.28 -8.14
N PRO A 114 -14.38 -8.33 -7.29
CA PRO A 114 -14.87 -9.65 -7.61
C PRO A 114 -16.39 -9.60 -7.91
N PRO A 115 -16.92 -10.58 -8.67
CA PRO A 115 -18.34 -10.59 -9.03
C PRO A 115 -19.23 -10.55 -7.80
N LYS A 116 -20.28 -9.74 -7.85
CA LYS A 116 -21.32 -9.76 -6.82
C LYS A 116 -22.07 -11.09 -6.84
N LEU A 117 -22.47 -11.57 -5.66
CA LEU A 117 -23.37 -12.73 -5.52
C LEU A 117 -24.84 -12.30 -5.40
N SER A 118 -25.09 -11.03 -5.05
CA SER A 118 -26.41 -10.42 -4.90
C SER A 118 -26.31 -8.89 -5.04
N GLU A 119 -27.44 -8.19 -5.19
CA GLU A 119 -27.45 -6.72 -5.23
C GLU A 119 -26.93 -6.08 -3.94
N ASP A 120 -27.23 -6.68 -2.77
CA ASP A 120 -26.77 -6.22 -1.46
C ASP A 120 -25.28 -6.54 -1.17
N ASP A 121 -24.58 -7.13 -2.13
CA ASP A 121 -23.19 -7.51 -1.99
C ASP A 121 -22.27 -6.30 -2.08
N ARG A 122 -21.51 -6.07 -1.01
CA ARG A 122 -20.62 -4.92 -0.82
C ARG A 122 -19.16 -5.24 -1.09
N ILE A 123 -18.83 -6.42 -1.63
CA ILE A 123 -17.44 -6.86 -1.78
C ILE A 123 -16.59 -5.89 -2.61
N GLN A 124 -17.18 -5.24 -3.61
CA GLN A 124 -16.48 -4.28 -4.47
C GLN A 124 -16.06 -3.01 -3.72
N GLU A 125 -16.78 -2.65 -2.65
CA GLU A 125 -16.45 -1.50 -1.80
C GLU A 125 -15.20 -1.75 -0.93
N PHE A 126 -14.73 -2.99 -0.80
CA PHE A 126 -13.69 -3.34 0.16
C PHE A 126 -12.41 -2.50 -0.02
N GLY A 127 -11.89 -2.42 -1.26
CA GLY A 127 -10.65 -1.73 -1.55
C GLY A 127 -10.73 -0.23 -1.29
N SER A 128 -11.78 0.43 -1.78
CA SER A 128 -11.95 1.88 -1.59
C SER A 128 -12.18 2.24 -0.12
N ARG A 129 -12.96 1.45 0.62
CA ARG A 129 -13.18 1.65 2.06
C ARG A 129 -11.93 1.37 2.90
N LEU A 130 -11.12 0.37 2.52
CA LEU A 130 -9.82 0.12 3.14
C LEU A 130 -8.87 1.30 2.95
N MET A 131 -8.84 1.86 1.74
CA MET A 131 -8.05 3.05 1.43
C MET A 131 -8.48 4.27 2.25
N GLU A 132 -9.79 4.53 2.35
CA GLU A 132 -10.32 5.61 3.19
C GLU A 132 -9.95 5.42 4.67
N GLU A 133 -10.11 4.20 5.21
CA GLU A 133 -9.75 3.90 6.59
C GLU A 133 -8.25 4.07 6.82
N LEU A 134 -7.42 3.61 5.89
CA LEU A 134 -5.96 3.72 5.98
C LEU A 134 -5.53 5.19 5.99
N PHE A 135 -6.02 5.99 5.05
CA PHE A 135 -5.63 7.41 4.94
C PHE A 135 -6.11 8.24 6.14
N ARG A 136 -7.23 7.85 6.75
CA ARG A 136 -7.73 8.44 7.98
C ARG A 136 -6.90 8.04 9.21
N THR A 137 -6.42 6.80 9.29
CA THR A 137 -5.80 6.25 10.50
C THR A 137 -4.28 6.38 10.53
N LEU A 138 -3.62 6.47 9.38
CA LEU A 138 -2.18 6.64 9.29
C LEU A 138 -1.81 8.09 9.70
N PRO A 139 -1.08 8.33 10.81
CA PRO A 139 -0.85 9.67 11.33
C PRO A 139 0.40 10.29 10.71
N CYS A 140 0.46 10.30 9.38
CA CYS A 140 1.56 10.90 8.63
C CYS A 140 1.02 11.75 7.47
N GLU A 141 1.87 12.63 6.95
CA GLU A 141 1.59 13.31 5.69
C GLU A 141 1.67 12.30 4.54
N LYS A 142 0.71 12.37 3.62
CA LYS A 142 0.70 11.58 2.38
C LYS A 142 0.79 12.54 1.21
N VAL A 143 1.84 12.43 0.42
CA VAL A 143 2.05 13.24 -0.78
C VAL A 143 1.70 12.37 -1.97
N LEU A 144 0.77 12.81 -2.82
CA LEU A 144 0.51 12.12 -4.08
C LEU A 144 1.70 12.37 -5.02
N ILE A 145 2.45 11.31 -5.34
CA ILE A 145 3.58 11.38 -6.26
C ILE A 145 3.08 11.29 -7.69
N LYS A 146 2.26 10.27 -7.97
CA LYS A 146 1.77 10.05 -9.32
C LYS A 146 0.48 9.25 -9.33
N ARG A 147 -0.41 9.62 -10.25
CA ARG A 147 -1.48 8.75 -10.75
C ARG A 147 -0.99 8.16 -12.07
N TYR A 148 -1.03 6.83 -12.17
CA TYR A 148 -0.58 6.11 -13.37
C TYR A 148 -1.74 5.77 -14.28
N THR A 149 -1.48 5.82 -15.58
CA THR A 149 -2.38 5.27 -16.59
C THR A 149 -2.19 3.77 -16.76
N PRO A 150 -3.22 3.01 -17.17
CA PRO A 150 -3.07 1.57 -17.41
C PRO A 150 -1.93 1.25 -18.38
N GLY A 151 -0.99 0.41 -17.96
CA GLY A 151 0.18 0.01 -18.75
C GLY A 151 1.37 0.97 -18.67
N GLU A 152 1.27 2.06 -17.90
CA GLU A 152 2.39 2.96 -17.66
C GLU A 152 3.40 2.35 -16.69
N ASP A 153 4.69 2.51 -17.00
CA ASP A 153 5.77 2.08 -16.13
C ASP A 153 5.80 2.91 -14.84
N ARG A 154 6.05 2.22 -13.72
CA ARG A 154 6.27 2.87 -12.43
C ARG A 154 7.56 3.67 -12.47
N LEU A 155 7.52 4.85 -11.85
CA LEU A 155 8.72 5.68 -11.61
C LEU A 155 9.75 4.90 -10.79
#